data_AF-B9SKQ4-F1
#
_entry.id   AF-B9SKQ4-F1
#
_cell.length_a   1.000
_cell.length_b   1.000
_cell.length_c   1.000
_cell.angle_alpha   90.00
_cell.angle_beta   90.00
_cell.angle_gamma   90.00
#
_symmetry.space_group_name_H-M   'P 1'
#
loop_
_entity.id
_entity.type
_entity.pdbx_description
1 polymer ?
#
loop_
_entity_poly.entity_id
_entity_poly.type
_entity_poly.pdbx_seq_one_letter_code
_entity_poly.pdbx_strand_id
1 'polypeptide(L)'
;MSDNYNVYVSAFCLGPRESKSLTTSDVSIVLKVVSSYLSDVTVSMDKCYRTWESFSLAKTVTKEIRSSCKEKSFKFPCHSLVSDDGTLSSSLWDLVSKTISDMEIPFSLDRLQWRASPKDEWISLPNQDELIRQILNLAHCKASAITAADQPKELAFQVSIKKEIVLPHHEFEAMVNARRTEEVRQKITETIHWINRQPVSYRIHYLRELRANPEHASFGSLIEQATREASEQAGSKLIPASKSSIEELEGGGI
;
A
#
# COMPACT_ATOMS: atom_id res chain seq x y z
N MET A 1 -18.66 -11.00 -13.34
CA MET A 1 -17.55 -10.67 -12.43
C MET A 1 -16.67 -11.91 -12.34
N SER A 2 -15.35 -11.80 -12.48
CA SER A 2 -14.48 -12.96 -12.66
C SER A 2 -14.40 -13.82 -11.38
N ASP A 3 -14.66 -15.11 -11.51
CA ASP A 3 -14.59 -16.12 -10.44
C ASP A 3 -13.14 -16.47 -10.01
N ASN A 4 -12.17 -15.63 -10.37
CA ASN A 4 -10.74 -15.90 -10.23
C ASN A 4 -10.11 -15.13 -9.05
N TYR A 5 -10.77 -15.17 -7.89
CA TYR A 5 -10.17 -14.66 -6.66
C TYR A 5 -10.46 -15.55 -5.46
N ASN A 6 -9.58 -15.42 -4.46
CA ASN A 6 -9.76 -15.94 -3.11
C ASN A 6 -9.52 -14.83 -2.09
N VAL A 7 -10.15 -14.94 -0.92
CA VAL A 7 -9.92 -14.01 0.20
C VAL A 7 -9.19 -14.76 1.31
N TYR A 8 -7.91 -14.45 1.47
CA TYR A 8 -7.04 -15.07 2.46
C TYR A 8 -6.98 -14.22 3.72
N VAL A 9 -7.31 -14.81 4.86
CA VAL A 9 -7.20 -14.20 6.17
C VAL A 9 -6.13 -14.91 6.97
N SER A 10 -5.10 -14.17 7.36
CA SER A 10 -4.01 -14.70 8.18
C SER A 10 -3.77 -13.84 9.40
N ALA A 11 -3.54 -14.49 10.53
CA ALA A 11 -3.15 -13.81 11.76
C ALA A 11 -1.65 -13.99 12.03
N PHE A 12 -1.03 -12.95 12.60
CA PHE A 12 0.36 -12.98 13.04
C PHE A 12 0.45 -12.40 14.44
N CYS A 13 1.11 -13.11 15.35
CA CYS A 13 1.46 -12.57 16.65
C CYS A 13 2.62 -11.58 16.49
N LEU A 14 2.41 -10.33 16.90
CA LEU A 14 3.44 -9.28 16.91
C LEU A 14 4.32 -9.35 18.17
N GLY A 15 4.04 -10.31 19.05
CA GLY A 15 4.73 -10.52 20.32
C GLY A 15 4.08 -9.77 21.49
N PRO A 16 4.48 -10.11 22.74
CA PRO A 16 4.07 -9.36 23.91
C PRO A 16 4.73 -7.98 23.89
N ARG A 17 3.96 -6.95 24.23
CA ARG A 17 4.43 -5.59 24.49
C ARG A 17 4.23 -5.28 25.97
N GLU A 18 5.08 -4.42 26.52
CA GLU A 18 4.82 -3.87 27.84
C GLU A 18 3.50 -3.11 27.80
N SER A 19 2.58 -3.50 28.67
CA SER A 19 1.30 -2.82 28.79
C SER A 19 1.54 -1.45 29.42
N LYS A 20 0.90 -0.42 28.89
CA LYS A 20 0.78 0.87 29.59
C LYS A 20 -0.21 0.80 30.76
N SER A 21 -1.01 -0.26 30.83
CA SER A 21 -1.92 -0.52 31.93
C SER A 21 -1.15 -1.13 33.11
N LEU A 22 -1.28 -0.49 34.27
CA LEU A 22 -0.68 -0.96 35.52
C LEU A 22 -1.48 -2.11 36.16
N THR A 23 -2.69 -2.37 35.67
CA THR A 23 -3.66 -3.24 36.37
C THR A 23 -4.24 -4.34 35.49
N THR A 24 -4.16 -4.23 34.16
CA THR A 24 -4.79 -5.20 33.24
C THR A 24 -3.90 -5.57 32.07
N SER A 25 -3.91 -6.86 31.73
CA SER A 25 -3.44 -7.32 30.43
C SER A 25 -4.50 -7.03 29.38
N ASP A 26 -4.07 -6.56 28.21
CA ASP A 26 -4.94 -6.17 27.10
C ASP A 26 -4.59 -6.99 25.85
N VAL A 27 -5.59 -7.21 24.98
CA VAL A 27 -5.37 -7.69 23.61
C VAL A 27 -5.56 -6.52 22.65
N SER A 28 -4.63 -6.40 21.72
CA SER A 28 -4.58 -5.38 20.69
C SER A 28 -4.56 -6.06 19.33
N ILE A 29 -5.53 -5.74 18.48
CA ILE A 29 -5.66 -6.35 17.15
C ILE A 29 -5.58 -5.24 16.10
N VAL A 30 -4.67 -5.43 15.17
CA VAL A 30 -4.52 -4.61 13.97
C VAL A 30 -5.14 -5.37 12.80
N LEU A 31 -6.27 -4.88 12.30
CA LEU A 31 -6.93 -5.41 11.11
C LEU A 31 -6.39 -4.69 9.87
N LYS A 32 -5.81 -5.45 8.94
CA LYS A 32 -5.23 -4.96 7.70
C LYS A 32 -5.97 -5.55 6.50
N VAL A 33 -6.43 -4.71 5.59
CA VAL A 33 -7.14 -5.13 4.38
C VAL A 33 -6.30 -4.80 3.17
N VAL A 34 -5.99 -5.80 2.35
CA VAL A 34 -5.13 -5.69 1.18
C VAL A 34 -5.82 -6.30 -0.03
N SER A 35 -5.68 -5.67 -1.19
CA SER A 35 -6.00 -6.29 -2.48
C SER A 35 -4.72 -6.44 -3.30
N SER A 36 -4.53 -7.62 -3.87
CA SER A 36 -3.38 -7.92 -4.71
C SER A 36 -3.74 -8.72 -5.95
N TYR A 37 -2.91 -8.57 -6.97
CA TYR A 37 -3.01 -9.32 -8.21
C TYR A 37 -1.80 -10.23 -8.37
N LEU A 38 -2.05 -11.44 -8.87
CA LEU A 38 -1.06 -12.47 -9.16
C LEU A 38 -1.23 -12.97 -10.59
N SER A 39 -0.15 -13.42 -11.22
CA SER A 39 -0.23 -14.18 -12.48
C SER A 39 -0.56 -15.65 -12.20
N ASP A 40 -1.44 -16.21 -13.02
CA ASP A 40 -1.75 -17.65 -13.12
C ASP A 40 -0.52 -18.57 -13.23
N VAL A 41 0.53 -18.13 -13.92
CA VAL A 41 1.82 -18.85 -14.01
C VAL A 41 2.49 -18.94 -12.63
N THR A 42 2.49 -17.86 -11.87
CA THR A 42 3.07 -17.81 -10.51
C THR A 42 2.31 -18.72 -9.55
N VAL A 43 0.97 -18.73 -9.62
CA VAL A 43 0.12 -19.58 -8.78
C VAL A 43 0.33 -21.07 -9.10
N SER A 44 0.54 -21.40 -10.37
CA SER A 44 0.81 -22.77 -10.83
C SER A 44 2.19 -23.26 -10.38
N MET A 45 3.18 -22.36 -10.35
CA MET A 45 4.51 -22.65 -9.81
C MET A 45 4.48 -22.94 -8.31
N ASP A 46 3.80 -22.15 -7.49
CA ASP A 46 3.71 -22.39 -6.03
C ASP A 46 3.05 -23.74 -5.69
N LYS A 47 2.19 -24.27 -6.56
CA LYS A 47 1.64 -25.63 -6.41
C LYS A 47 2.63 -26.74 -6.78
N CYS A 48 3.57 -26.46 -7.69
CA CYS A 48 4.59 -27.42 -8.14
C CYS A 48 5.84 -27.43 -7.24
N TYR A 49 6.17 -26.34 -6.55
CA TYR A 49 7.41 -26.22 -5.75
C TYR A 49 7.27 -26.59 -4.27
N ARG A 50 6.44 -27.59 -3.92
CA ARG A 50 6.58 -28.31 -2.63
C ARG A 50 7.79 -29.25 -2.59
N THR A 51 8.52 -29.40 -3.70
CA THR A 51 9.85 -30.02 -3.76
C THR A 51 10.90 -28.94 -3.93
N TRP A 52 11.76 -28.81 -2.92
CA TRP A 52 12.84 -27.83 -2.80
C TRP A 52 13.91 -27.92 -3.92
N GLU A 53 14.72 -26.86 -3.96
CA GLU A 53 15.97 -26.66 -4.73
C GLU A 53 15.81 -26.19 -6.17
N SER A 54 15.61 -24.87 -6.35
CA SER A 54 16.24 -24.07 -7.43
C SER A 54 15.80 -22.60 -7.32
N PHE A 55 16.46 -21.80 -6.47
CA PHE A 55 16.36 -20.34 -6.54
C PHE A 55 17.76 -19.74 -6.67
N SER A 56 18.28 -19.77 -7.90
CA SER A 56 19.24 -18.80 -8.38
C SER A 56 18.88 -18.49 -9.84
N LEU A 57 18.86 -17.20 -10.19
CA LEU A 57 18.43 -16.64 -11.49
C LEU A 57 16.92 -16.46 -11.74
N ALA A 58 16.26 -15.62 -10.94
CA ALA A 58 15.17 -14.80 -11.47
C ALA A 58 15.36 -13.36 -10.99
N LYS A 59 15.88 -12.51 -11.89
CA LYS A 59 15.85 -11.05 -11.78
C LYS A 59 14.44 -10.63 -11.35
N THR A 60 14.29 -10.11 -10.12
CA THR A 60 13.23 -9.19 -9.66
C THR A 60 11.92 -9.18 -10.49
N VAL A 61 11.29 -10.34 -10.69
CA VAL A 61 9.95 -10.39 -11.29
C VAL A 61 9.00 -9.99 -10.17
N THR A 62 8.28 -8.89 -10.36
CA THR A 62 7.22 -8.47 -9.44
C THR A 62 6.20 -9.59 -9.36
N LYS A 63 6.24 -10.39 -8.30
CA LYS A 63 5.35 -11.56 -8.11
C LYS A 63 3.92 -11.15 -7.74
N GLU A 64 3.74 -9.92 -7.24
CA GLU A 64 2.48 -9.43 -6.70
C GLU A 64 2.35 -7.92 -6.90
N ILE A 65 1.19 -7.46 -7.37
CA ILE A 65 0.84 -6.04 -7.45
C ILE A 65 -0.17 -5.72 -6.35
N ARG A 66 0.18 -4.88 -5.39
CA ARG A 66 -0.73 -4.40 -4.33
C ARG A 66 -1.43 -3.11 -4.75
N SER A 67 -2.73 -3.00 -4.52
CA SER A 67 -3.56 -1.86 -4.98
C SER A 67 -4.18 -1.01 -3.86
N SER A 68 -4.52 -1.61 -2.72
CA SER A 68 -5.10 -0.89 -1.59
C SER A 68 -4.61 -1.50 -0.27
N CYS A 69 -4.43 -0.64 0.74
CA CYS A 69 -4.08 -1.02 2.09
C CYS A 69 -4.86 -0.12 3.06
N LYS A 70 -5.84 -0.69 3.75
CA LYS A 70 -6.51 -0.04 4.89
C LYS A 70 -6.09 -0.74 6.17
N GLU A 71 -5.96 0.01 7.25
CA GLU A 71 -5.60 -0.53 8.57
C GLU A 71 -6.45 0.12 9.65
N LYS A 72 -6.96 -0.70 10.57
CA LYS A 72 -7.62 -0.24 11.80
C LYS A 72 -7.16 -1.07 12.98
N SER A 73 -6.95 -0.43 14.11
CA SER A 73 -6.61 -1.10 15.36
C SER A 73 -7.74 -0.96 16.36
N PHE A 74 -7.92 -2.00 17.16
CA PHE A 74 -8.84 -1.99 18.28
C PHE A 74 -8.22 -2.79 19.43
N LYS A 75 -8.62 -2.45 20.65
CA LYS A 75 -8.09 -3.05 21.86
C LYS A 75 -9.21 -3.34 22.83
N PHE A 76 -9.03 -4.39 23.62
CA PHE A 76 -9.95 -4.75 24.68
C PHE A 76 -9.21 -5.51 25.80
N PRO A 77 -9.71 -5.45 27.05
CA PRO A 77 -9.07 -6.14 28.16
C PRO A 77 -9.13 -7.66 28.01
N CYS A 78 -8.10 -8.38 28.45
CA CYS A 78 -8.06 -9.85 28.40
C CYS A 78 -9.21 -10.51 29.19
N HIS A 79 -9.62 -9.91 30.30
CA HIS A 79 -10.72 -10.44 31.12
C HIS A 79 -12.08 -10.37 30.41
N SER A 80 -12.24 -9.53 29.38
CA SER A 80 -13.47 -9.46 28.58
C SER A 80 -13.64 -10.64 27.63
N LEU A 81 -12.60 -11.44 27.41
CA LEU A 81 -12.63 -12.65 26.56
C LEU A 81 -13.21 -13.87 27.27
N VAL A 82 -13.25 -13.85 28.61
CA VAL A 82 -13.72 -14.97 29.43
C VAL A 82 -15.08 -14.57 30.00
N SER A 83 -16.15 -15.11 29.43
CA SER A 83 -17.44 -15.10 30.13
C SER A 83 -17.43 -16.22 31.18
N ASP A 84 -18.06 -16.00 32.33
CA ASP A 84 -18.15 -17.00 33.42
C ASP A 84 -18.83 -18.32 32.98
N ASP A 85 -19.52 -18.31 31.84
CA ASP A 85 -20.19 -19.46 31.21
C ASP A 85 -19.45 -20.05 29.99
N GLY A 86 -18.25 -19.54 29.67
CA GLY A 86 -17.45 -19.97 28.51
C GLY A 86 -17.99 -19.49 27.15
N THR A 87 -19.01 -18.65 27.12
CA THR A 87 -19.50 -18.03 25.88
C THR A 87 -18.65 -16.80 25.51
N LEU A 88 -18.52 -16.53 24.20
CA LEU A 88 -17.84 -15.32 23.73
C LEU A 88 -18.70 -14.11 24.08
N SER A 89 -18.11 -13.10 24.73
CA SER A 89 -18.80 -11.87 25.10
C SER A 89 -19.43 -11.17 23.89
N SER A 90 -20.74 -10.92 23.92
CA SER A 90 -21.49 -10.22 22.88
C SER A 90 -20.89 -8.84 22.56
N SER A 91 -20.31 -8.15 23.55
CA SER A 91 -19.71 -6.83 23.34
C SER A 91 -18.43 -6.88 22.49
N LEU A 92 -17.67 -7.99 22.56
CA LEU A 92 -16.49 -8.19 21.73
C LEU A 92 -16.87 -8.57 20.29
N TRP A 93 -17.94 -9.34 20.13
CA TRP A 93 -18.51 -9.62 18.81
C TRP A 93 -18.86 -8.33 18.08
N ASP A 94 -19.63 -7.46 18.75
CA ASP A 94 -20.07 -6.18 18.19
C ASP A 94 -18.88 -5.27 17.87
N LEU A 95 -17.85 -5.26 18.72
CA LEU A 95 -16.62 -4.50 18.48
C LEU A 95 -15.89 -4.97 17.21
N VAL A 96 -15.67 -6.28 17.05
CA VAL A 96 -14.99 -6.82 15.86
C VAL A 96 -15.85 -6.63 14.61
N SER A 97 -17.14 -6.94 14.70
CA SER A 97 -18.11 -6.79 13.60
C SER A 97 -18.17 -5.34 13.10
N LYS A 98 -18.28 -4.39 14.03
CA LYS A 98 -18.24 -2.95 13.72
C LYS A 98 -16.91 -2.55 13.11
N THR A 99 -15.79 -3.01 13.65
CA THR A 99 -14.47 -2.68 13.10
C THR A 99 -14.30 -3.18 11.66
N ILE A 100 -14.75 -4.41 11.36
CA ILE A 100 -14.73 -4.95 9.99
C ILE A 100 -15.64 -4.12 9.08
N SER A 101 -16.84 -3.77 9.55
CA SER A 101 -17.80 -2.95 8.78
C SER A 101 -17.24 -1.57 8.48
N ASP A 102 -16.66 -0.91 9.49
CA ASP A 102 -16.06 0.41 9.38
C ASP A 102 -14.82 0.43 8.46
N MET A 103 -14.21 -0.72 8.13
CA MET A 103 -13.11 -0.76 7.16
C MET A 103 -13.57 -0.46 5.74
N GLU A 104 -14.88 -0.54 5.45
CA GLU A 104 -15.45 -0.36 4.12
C GLU A 104 -14.65 -1.17 3.09
N ILE A 105 -14.62 -2.49 3.29
CA ILE A 105 -13.82 -3.40 2.49
C ILE A 105 -14.33 -3.35 1.04
N PRO A 106 -13.49 -3.02 0.04
CA PRO A 106 -13.93 -2.76 -1.33
C PRO A 106 -14.22 -4.05 -2.13
N PHE A 107 -14.45 -5.17 -1.44
CA PHE A 107 -14.72 -6.47 -2.02
C PHE A 107 -15.54 -7.35 -1.07
N SER A 108 -16.27 -8.30 -1.64
CA SER A 108 -17.04 -9.29 -0.89
C SER A 108 -16.15 -10.17 -0.02
N LEU A 109 -16.57 -10.40 1.24
CA LEU A 109 -15.96 -11.38 2.15
C LEU A 109 -16.57 -12.78 1.92
N ASP A 110 -16.55 -13.23 0.67
CA ASP A 110 -16.84 -14.61 0.29
C ASP A 110 -15.54 -15.38 0.05
N ARG A 111 -15.63 -16.72 -0.10
CA ARG A 111 -14.48 -17.59 -0.37
C ARG A 111 -13.32 -17.35 0.61
N LEU A 112 -13.68 -17.14 1.87
CA LEU A 112 -12.73 -16.87 2.93
C LEU A 112 -11.89 -18.13 3.19
N GLN A 113 -10.59 -17.95 3.28
CA GLN A 113 -9.64 -18.95 3.72
C GLN A 113 -8.90 -18.41 4.94
N TRP A 114 -8.88 -19.14 6.04
CA TRP A 114 -8.30 -18.70 7.30
C TRP A 114 -7.11 -19.57 7.70
N ARG A 115 -6.10 -18.93 8.30
CA ARG A 115 -5.05 -19.60 9.07
C ARG A 115 -4.53 -18.69 10.19
N ALA A 116 -4.24 -19.25 11.35
CA ALA A 116 -3.72 -18.49 12.49
C ALA A 116 -2.18 -18.46 12.54
N SER A 117 -1.53 -19.39 11.85
CA SER A 117 -0.07 -19.51 11.73
C SER A 117 0.33 -19.88 10.29
N PRO A 118 1.53 -19.49 9.82
CA PRO A 118 2.06 -19.95 8.54
C PRO A 118 2.18 -21.47 8.41
N LYS A 119 2.24 -22.19 9.54
CA LYS A 119 2.32 -23.66 9.60
C LYS A 119 0.96 -24.33 9.48
N ASP A 120 -0.13 -23.60 9.71
CA ASP A 120 -1.48 -24.16 9.67
C ASP A 120 -1.94 -24.30 8.21
N GLU A 121 -2.77 -25.31 7.97
CA GLU A 121 -3.47 -25.44 6.69
C GLU A 121 -4.55 -24.36 6.55
N TRP A 122 -4.85 -23.99 5.31
CA TRP A 122 -5.93 -23.06 5.01
C TRP A 122 -7.29 -23.72 5.23
N ILE A 123 -8.11 -23.12 6.07
CA ILE A 123 -9.48 -23.59 6.36
C ILE A 123 -10.47 -22.68 5.64
N SER A 124 -11.39 -23.25 4.87
CA SER A 124 -12.44 -22.45 4.23
C SER A 124 -13.47 -22.02 5.28
N LEU A 125 -13.75 -20.72 5.34
CA LEU A 125 -14.80 -20.16 6.19
C LEU A 125 -16.05 -19.84 5.34
N PRO A 126 -17.26 -20.18 5.81
CA PRO A 126 -18.48 -20.00 5.05
C PRO A 126 -18.93 -18.54 4.97
N ASN A 127 -18.62 -17.72 5.98
CA ASN A 127 -19.12 -16.35 6.10
C ASN A 127 -18.26 -15.50 7.03
N GLN A 128 -18.59 -14.20 7.11
CA GLN A 128 -17.94 -13.22 7.97
C GLN A 128 -18.10 -13.54 9.47
N ASP A 129 -19.24 -14.11 9.88
CA ASP A 129 -19.47 -14.49 11.27
C ASP A 129 -18.43 -15.50 11.75
N GLU A 130 -18.14 -16.50 10.92
CA GLU A 130 -17.11 -17.49 11.24
C GLU A 130 -15.72 -16.84 11.30
N LEU A 131 -15.42 -15.87 10.43
CA LEU A 131 -14.20 -15.09 10.55
C LEU A 131 -14.10 -14.36 11.90
N ILE A 132 -15.18 -13.74 12.37
CA ILE A 132 -15.22 -13.06 13.67
C ILE A 132 -14.98 -14.08 14.79
N ARG A 133 -15.61 -15.27 14.74
CA ARG A 133 -15.36 -16.36 15.69
C ARG A 133 -13.89 -16.76 15.72
N GLN A 134 -13.26 -16.94 14.56
CA GLN A 134 -11.85 -17.32 14.49
C GLN A 134 -10.91 -16.26 15.07
N ILE A 135 -11.18 -14.97 14.82
CA ILE A 135 -10.41 -13.86 15.42
C ILE A 135 -10.54 -13.86 16.95
N LEU A 136 -11.76 -13.99 17.46
CA LEU A 136 -12.02 -14.01 18.90
C LEU A 136 -11.45 -15.26 19.58
N ASN A 137 -11.59 -16.43 18.97
CA ASN A 137 -11.01 -17.68 19.46
C ASN A 137 -9.49 -17.59 19.54
N LEU A 138 -8.83 -17.00 18.52
CA LEU A 138 -7.40 -16.75 18.56
C LEU A 138 -7.02 -15.82 19.72
N ALA A 139 -7.75 -14.72 19.90
CA ALA A 139 -7.51 -13.80 21.01
C ALA A 139 -7.67 -14.50 22.37
N HIS A 140 -8.73 -15.29 22.54
CA HIS A 140 -8.99 -16.07 23.76
C HIS A 140 -7.87 -17.08 24.05
N CYS A 141 -7.51 -17.91 23.07
CA CYS A 141 -6.46 -18.93 23.21
C CYS A 141 -5.08 -18.34 23.56
N LYS A 142 -4.82 -17.09 23.16
CA LYS A 142 -3.53 -16.44 23.44
C LYS A 142 -3.56 -15.58 24.69
N ALA A 143 -4.72 -15.00 25.05
CA ALA A 143 -4.90 -14.29 26.30
C ALA A 143 -4.72 -15.23 27.50
N SER A 144 -5.24 -16.47 27.43
CA SER A 144 -5.07 -17.48 28.47
C SER A 144 -3.61 -17.85 28.74
N ALA A 145 -2.74 -17.76 27.73
CA ALA A 145 -1.31 -18.02 27.88
C ALA A 145 -0.55 -16.89 28.59
N ILE A 146 -1.14 -15.68 28.67
CA ILE A 146 -0.48 -14.48 29.22
C ILE A 146 -0.96 -14.16 30.64
N THR A 147 -2.21 -14.51 30.97
CA THR A 147 -2.74 -14.43 32.34
C THR A 147 -1.98 -15.32 33.33
N ALA A 148 -1.14 -16.24 32.85
CA ALA A 148 -0.26 -17.07 33.68
C ALA A 148 1.07 -16.37 34.08
N ALA A 149 1.34 -15.14 33.61
CA ALA A 149 2.58 -14.41 33.89
C ALA A 149 2.39 -13.33 34.97
N ASP A 150 3.41 -13.13 35.82
CA ASP A 150 3.38 -12.23 37.01
C ASP A 150 3.21 -10.72 36.71
N GLN A 151 3.14 -10.30 35.44
CA GLN A 151 3.04 -8.88 35.06
C GLN A 151 2.02 -8.63 33.95
N PRO A 152 1.27 -7.51 33.99
CA PRO A 152 0.38 -7.09 32.92
C PRO A 152 1.13 -6.94 31.59
N LYS A 153 0.62 -7.57 30.54
CA LYS A 153 1.20 -7.51 29.20
C LYS A 153 0.14 -7.17 28.16
N GLU A 154 0.55 -6.44 27.14
CA GLU A 154 -0.27 -6.23 25.96
C GLU A 154 0.08 -7.31 24.94
N LEU A 155 -0.94 -7.99 24.44
CA LEU A 155 -0.82 -9.00 23.40
C LEU A 155 -1.25 -8.41 22.07
N ALA A 156 -0.30 -8.22 21.16
CA ALA A 156 -0.56 -7.61 19.87
C ALA A 156 -0.65 -8.66 18.75
N PHE A 157 -1.72 -8.62 17.97
CA PHE A 157 -1.87 -9.39 16.74
C PHE A 157 -2.12 -8.50 15.54
N GLN A 158 -1.68 -8.94 14.38
CA GLN A 158 -2.14 -8.42 13.11
C GLN A 158 -2.99 -9.48 12.41
N VAL A 159 -4.23 -9.13 12.05
CA VAL A 159 -5.11 -9.93 11.20
C VAL A 159 -5.11 -9.29 9.82
N SER A 160 -4.61 -10.01 8.81
CA SER A 160 -4.52 -9.54 7.44
C SER A 160 -5.58 -10.24 6.57
N ILE A 161 -6.57 -9.49 6.10
CA ILE A 161 -7.56 -9.90 5.09
C ILE A 161 -7.03 -9.47 3.71
N LYS A 162 -6.64 -10.43 2.89
CA LYS A 162 -6.03 -10.22 1.57
C LYS A 162 -6.90 -10.82 0.49
N LYS A 163 -7.46 -9.98 -0.40
CA LYS A 163 -8.05 -10.46 -1.66
C LYS A 163 -6.94 -10.68 -2.68
N GLU A 164 -6.82 -11.91 -3.17
CA GLU A 164 -5.89 -12.27 -4.24
C GLU A 164 -6.67 -12.54 -5.52
N ILE A 165 -6.44 -11.73 -6.54
CA ILE A 165 -7.03 -11.88 -7.88
C ILE A 165 -5.99 -12.52 -8.80
N VAL A 166 -6.34 -13.64 -9.40
CA VAL A 166 -5.48 -14.35 -10.35
C VAL A 166 -5.83 -13.89 -11.76
N LEU A 167 -4.86 -13.27 -12.42
CA LEU A 167 -4.98 -12.78 -13.79
C LEU A 167 -4.23 -13.70 -14.76
N PRO A 168 -4.70 -13.80 -16.02
CA PRO A 168 -3.90 -14.32 -17.11
C PRO A 168 -2.55 -13.61 -17.18
N HIS A 169 -1.47 -14.35 -17.46
CA HIS A 169 -0.11 -13.82 -17.46
C HIS A 169 0.07 -12.53 -18.27
N HIS A 170 -0.47 -12.47 -19.48
CA HIS A 170 -0.36 -11.31 -20.35
C HIS A 170 -1.07 -10.06 -19.79
N GLU A 171 -2.21 -10.22 -19.11
CA GLU A 171 -2.90 -9.12 -18.42
C GLU A 171 -2.09 -8.63 -17.22
N PHE A 172 -1.49 -9.56 -16.46
CA PHE A 172 -0.62 -9.23 -15.35
C PHE A 172 0.62 -8.45 -15.82
N GLU A 173 1.29 -8.89 -16.89
CA GLU A 173 2.44 -8.18 -17.48
C GLU A 173 2.06 -6.79 -17.99
N ALA A 174 0.90 -6.66 -18.66
CA ALA A 174 0.39 -5.37 -19.09
C ALA A 174 0.19 -4.41 -17.90
N MET A 175 -0.35 -4.91 -16.79
CA MET A 175 -0.52 -4.12 -15.57
C MET A 175 0.80 -3.76 -14.89
N VAL A 176 1.78 -4.67 -14.85
CA VAL A 176 3.16 -4.38 -14.36
C VAL A 176 3.78 -3.27 -15.20
N ASN A 177 3.67 -3.37 -16.52
CA ASN A 177 4.23 -2.38 -17.45
C ASN A 177 3.52 -1.03 -17.30
N ALA A 178 2.19 -1.00 -17.24
CA ALA A 178 1.42 0.22 -17.03
C ALA A 178 1.80 0.92 -15.72
N ARG A 179 1.96 0.16 -14.62
CA ARG A 179 2.43 0.71 -13.33
C ARG A 179 3.83 1.29 -13.45
N ARG A 180 4.78 0.56 -14.06
CA ARG A 180 6.16 1.05 -14.25
C ARG A 180 6.18 2.33 -15.10
N THR A 181 5.38 2.38 -16.17
CA THR A 181 5.23 3.57 -17.00
C THR A 181 4.69 4.75 -16.19
N GLU A 182 3.68 4.52 -15.35
CA GLU A 182 3.12 5.58 -14.48
C GLU A 182 4.13 6.07 -13.43
N GLU A 183 4.91 5.18 -12.80
CA GLU A 183 5.97 5.55 -11.86
C GLU A 183 7.05 6.43 -12.52
N VAL A 184 7.48 6.08 -13.74
CA VAL A 184 8.42 6.89 -14.51
C VAL A 184 7.78 8.24 -14.88
N ARG A 185 6.51 8.26 -15.31
CA ARG A 185 5.77 9.48 -15.62
C ARG A 185 5.72 10.42 -14.41
N GLN A 186 5.39 9.89 -13.23
CA GLN A 186 5.34 10.67 -11.98
C GLN A 186 6.70 11.24 -11.63
N LYS A 187 7.76 10.41 -11.67
CA LYS A 187 9.14 10.86 -11.41
C LYS A 187 9.57 11.98 -12.37
N ILE A 188 9.25 11.85 -13.67
CA ILE A 188 9.54 12.90 -14.66
C ILE A 188 8.75 14.17 -14.34
N THR A 189 7.46 14.03 -14.00
CA THR A 189 6.59 15.17 -13.66
C THR A 189 7.12 15.92 -12.42
N GLU A 190 7.50 15.19 -11.37
CA GLU A 190 8.12 15.74 -10.17
C GLU A 190 9.45 16.43 -10.47
N THR A 191 10.27 15.81 -11.34
CA THR A 191 11.55 16.36 -11.78
C THR A 191 11.33 17.66 -12.56
N ILE A 192 10.40 17.69 -13.52
CA ILE A 192 10.02 18.90 -14.27
C ILE A 192 9.54 19.98 -13.31
N HIS A 193 8.67 19.64 -12.35
CA HIS A 193 8.18 20.60 -11.37
C HIS A 193 9.31 21.14 -10.47
N TRP A 194 10.27 20.31 -10.06
CA TRP A 194 11.47 20.75 -9.36
C TRP A 194 12.34 21.67 -10.24
N ILE A 195 12.56 21.31 -11.52
CA ILE A 195 13.31 22.13 -12.47
C ILE A 195 12.64 23.49 -12.62
N ASN A 196 11.32 23.53 -12.76
CA ASN A 196 10.55 24.77 -12.89
C ASN A 196 10.64 25.70 -11.68
N ARG A 197 11.16 25.24 -10.52
CA ARG A 197 11.46 26.10 -9.36
C ARG A 197 12.86 26.72 -9.40
N GLN A 198 13.74 26.24 -10.27
CA GLN A 198 15.12 26.75 -10.41
C GLN A 198 15.16 28.08 -11.18
N PRO A 199 16.28 28.83 -11.17
CA PRO A 199 16.45 29.99 -12.04
C PRO A 199 16.43 29.60 -13.51
N VAL A 200 15.93 30.49 -14.38
CA VAL A 200 15.72 30.23 -15.82
C VAL A 200 16.97 29.71 -16.55
N SER A 201 18.16 30.19 -16.18
CA SER A 201 19.45 29.74 -16.74
C SER A 201 19.72 28.25 -16.50
N TYR A 202 19.25 27.71 -15.37
CA TYR A 202 19.39 26.30 -15.01
C TYR A 202 18.26 25.44 -15.58
N ARG A 203 17.05 26.00 -15.76
CA ARG A 203 15.89 25.26 -16.28
C ARG A 203 16.14 24.63 -17.64
N ILE A 204 16.61 25.43 -18.58
CA ILE A 204 16.85 25.00 -19.97
C ILE A 204 17.95 23.93 -20.02
N HIS A 205 18.97 24.05 -19.17
CA HIS A 205 20.04 23.05 -19.07
C HIS A 205 19.50 21.70 -18.59
N TYR A 206 18.80 21.67 -17.45
CA TYR A 206 18.29 20.43 -16.87
C TYR A 206 17.19 19.78 -17.72
N LEU A 207 16.32 20.54 -18.38
CA LEU A 207 15.33 19.98 -19.31
C LEU A 207 15.99 19.32 -20.54
N ARG A 208 17.12 19.88 -21.00
CA ARG A 208 17.89 19.29 -22.10
C ARG A 208 18.56 17.97 -21.67
N GLU A 209 19.12 17.90 -20.46
CA GLU A 209 19.65 16.65 -19.91
C GLU A 209 18.56 15.61 -19.71
N LEU A 210 17.39 16.01 -19.20
CA LEU A 210 16.25 15.13 -19.01
C LEU A 210 15.74 14.54 -20.33
N ARG A 211 15.76 15.34 -21.41
CA ARG A 211 15.42 14.92 -22.79
C ARG A 211 16.45 13.97 -23.39
N ALA A 212 17.73 14.17 -23.09
CA ALA A 212 18.82 13.34 -23.61
C ALA A 212 18.85 11.94 -22.99
N ASN A 213 18.13 11.71 -21.89
CA ASN A 213 18.03 10.39 -21.28
C ASN A 213 17.11 9.46 -22.11
N PRO A 214 17.63 8.36 -22.69
CA PRO A 214 16.85 7.43 -23.50
C PRO A 214 15.73 6.73 -22.71
N GLU A 215 15.85 6.62 -21.39
CA GLU A 215 14.79 6.06 -20.52
C GLU A 215 13.53 6.94 -20.48
N HIS A 216 13.64 8.21 -20.87
CA HIS A 216 12.53 9.17 -20.87
C HIS A 216 11.98 9.46 -22.27
N ALA A 217 12.47 8.78 -23.30
CA ALA A 217 12.09 9.04 -24.69
C ALA A 217 10.56 8.93 -24.91
N SER A 218 9.91 8.00 -24.23
CA SER A 218 8.44 7.81 -24.26
C SER A 218 7.65 8.96 -23.64
N PHE A 219 8.30 9.86 -22.89
CA PHE A 219 7.69 11.04 -22.26
C PHE A 219 8.19 12.36 -22.87
N GLY A 220 8.76 12.29 -24.08
CA GLY A 220 9.33 13.47 -24.77
C GLY A 220 8.36 14.64 -24.90
N SER A 221 7.06 14.39 -25.12
CA SER A 221 6.05 15.45 -25.22
C SER A 221 5.90 16.28 -23.95
N LEU A 222 5.94 15.65 -22.76
CA LEU A 222 5.90 16.36 -21.48
C LEU A 222 7.13 17.24 -21.28
N ILE A 223 8.30 16.72 -21.66
CA ILE A 223 9.58 17.44 -21.56
C ILE A 223 9.62 18.61 -22.56
N GLU A 224 9.11 18.42 -23.78
CA GLU A 224 9.02 19.45 -24.80
C GLU A 224 8.06 20.57 -24.43
N GLN A 225 6.91 20.23 -23.84
CA GLN A 225 5.99 21.22 -23.29
C GLN A 225 6.68 22.07 -22.21
N ALA A 226 7.31 21.43 -21.22
CA ALA A 226 8.03 22.13 -20.16
C ALA A 226 9.17 23.00 -20.70
N THR A 227 9.87 22.55 -21.75
CA THR A 227 10.93 23.30 -22.42
C THR A 227 10.38 24.56 -23.08
N ARG A 228 9.25 24.45 -23.77
CA ARG A 228 8.57 25.58 -24.41
C ARG A 228 8.15 26.64 -23.39
N GLU A 229 7.48 26.21 -22.31
CA GLU A 229 7.05 27.10 -21.23
C GLU A 229 8.26 27.81 -20.57
N ALA A 230 9.38 27.12 -20.37
CA ALA A 230 10.60 27.71 -19.84
C ALA A 230 11.23 28.74 -20.81
N SER A 231 11.19 28.48 -22.12
CA SER A 231 11.68 29.42 -23.14
C SER A 231 10.81 30.66 -23.27
N GLU A 232 9.49 30.54 -23.17
CA GLU A 232 8.55 31.67 -23.19
C GLU A 232 8.78 32.60 -21.99
N GLN A 233 8.97 32.04 -20.78
CA GLN A 233 9.31 32.82 -19.58
C GLN A 233 10.70 33.48 -19.64
N ALA A 234 11.64 32.87 -20.39
CA ALA A 234 12.95 33.49 -20.64
C ALA A 234 12.85 34.66 -21.62
N GLY A 235 12.03 34.52 -22.66
CA GLY A 235 11.77 35.55 -23.67
C GLY A 235 10.92 36.72 -23.17
N SER A 236 10.10 36.51 -22.13
CA SER A 236 9.27 37.57 -21.51
C SER A 236 10.03 38.51 -20.57
N LYS A 237 11.36 38.39 -20.45
CA LYS A 237 12.20 39.43 -19.84
C LYS A 237 12.27 40.63 -20.80
N LEU A 238 11.18 41.39 -20.88
CA LEU A 238 11.16 42.73 -21.46
C LEU A 238 12.17 43.57 -20.67
N ILE A 239 13.31 43.86 -21.30
CA ILE A 239 14.24 44.89 -20.84
C ILE A 239 13.43 46.18 -20.88
N PRO A 240 13.18 46.87 -19.74
CA PRO A 240 12.62 48.20 -19.81
C PRO A 240 13.62 49.03 -20.61
N ALA A 241 13.17 49.63 -21.72
CA ALA A 241 14.00 50.51 -22.52
C ALA A 241 14.72 51.47 -21.57
N SER A 242 16.05 51.45 -21.59
CA SER A 242 16.84 52.38 -20.80
C SER A 242 16.39 53.78 -21.20
N LYS A 243 16.09 54.63 -20.20
CA LYS A 243 15.64 56.03 -20.40
C LYS A 243 16.58 56.85 -21.29
N SER A 244 17.81 56.38 -21.53
CA SER A 244 18.82 57.00 -22.39
C SER A 244 18.45 57.07 -23.87
N SER A 245 17.53 56.24 -24.38
CA SER A 245 17.12 56.29 -25.81
C SER A 245 16.01 57.30 -26.10
N ILE A 246 15.39 57.90 -25.08
CA ILE A 246 14.30 58.89 -25.29
C ILE A 246 14.87 60.31 -25.38
N GLU A 247 15.98 60.63 -24.70
CA GLU A 247 16.59 61.97 -24.75
C GLU A 247 17.31 62.27 -26.08
N GLU A 248 17.75 61.27 -26.85
CA GLU A 248 18.38 61.50 -28.17
C GLU A 248 17.38 61.84 -29.30
N LEU A 249 16.07 61.67 -29.09
CA LEU A 249 15.04 62.05 -30.05
C LEU A 249 14.39 63.42 -29.77
N GLU A 250 14.59 64.00 -28.58
CA GLU A 250 14.03 65.31 -28.21
C GLU A 250 15.06 66.45 -28.26
N GLY A 251 16.37 66.17 -28.35
CA GLY A 251 17.44 67.18 -28.35
C GLY A 251 17.83 67.78 -29.71
N GLY A 252 17.19 67.36 -30.81
CA GLY A 252 17.57 67.72 -32.19
C GLY A 252 16.74 68.82 -32.84
N GLY A 253 16.25 69.80 -32.09
CA GLY A 253 15.43 70.87 -32.66
C GLY A 253 15.43 72.17 -31.87
N ILE A 254 16.50 72.96 -32.03
CA ILE A 254 16.45 74.44 -32.21
C ILE A 254 17.64 74.82 -33.11
#